data_AF-A0AAE0AXI6-F1
#
_entry.id   AF-A0AAE0AXI6-F1
#
_cell.length_a   1.000
_cell.length_b   1.000
_cell.length_c   1.000
_cell.angle_alpha   90.00
_cell.angle_beta   90.00
_cell.angle_gamma   90.00
#
_symmetry.space_group_name_H-M   'P 1'
#
loop_
_entity.id
_entity.type
_entity.pdbx_description
1 polymer ?
#
loop_
_entity_poly.entity_id
_entity_poly.type
_entity_poly.pdbx_seq_one_letter_code
_entity_poly.pdbx_strand_id
1 'polypeptide(L)'
;MVGSLPIRYLGIPIISTKLCLCDCSPLVDKVLGRLTSRLNRGLSYTGRLHLIISILSSLQVFWASYLCLPIKILKIIERKFKSFMWKRVKGDSKGAKISWSDICLPKKEGGLGIKDLSSWNKALMIRHLWILIYGTNNLWSSWIPFLNLLI
;
A
#
# COMPACT_ATOMS: atom_id res chain seq x y z
N MET A 1 -17.66 -32.85 12.62
CA MET A 1 -16.54 -32.18 11.91
C MET A 1 -17.02 -30.80 11.49
N VAL A 2 -16.79 -29.77 12.31
CA VAL A 2 -17.19 -28.38 12.02
C VAL A 2 -15.92 -27.57 11.91
N GLY A 3 -15.55 -27.20 10.67
CA GLY A 3 -14.35 -26.41 10.40
C GLY A 3 -14.55 -24.96 10.85
N SER A 4 -13.83 -24.56 11.89
CA SER A 4 -13.80 -23.16 12.35
C SER A 4 -13.04 -22.30 11.34
N LEU A 5 -13.74 -21.34 10.73
CA LEU A 5 -13.15 -20.19 10.04
C LEU A 5 -12.43 -19.27 11.06
N PRO A 6 -11.42 -18.47 10.65
CA PRO A 6 -11.02 -18.18 9.28
C PRO A 6 -9.79 -18.96 8.84
N ILE A 7 -9.93 -19.67 7.71
CA ILE A 7 -8.85 -20.38 7.03
C ILE A 7 -7.84 -19.34 6.54
N ARG A 8 -6.57 -19.49 6.95
CA ARG A 8 -5.44 -18.69 6.48
C ARG A 8 -4.83 -19.38 5.27
N TYR A 9 -4.97 -18.82 4.08
CA TYR A 9 -4.26 -19.30 2.90
C TYR A 9 -3.04 -18.39 2.66
N LEU A 10 -1.83 -18.96 2.62
CA LEU A 10 -0.57 -18.21 2.49
C LEU A 10 -0.34 -17.13 3.59
N GLY A 11 -0.90 -17.34 4.79
CA GLY A 11 -0.81 -16.38 5.90
C GLY A 11 -1.84 -15.25 5.85
N ILE A 12 -2.78 -15.32 4.90
CA ILE A 12 -3.81 -14.30 4.66
C ILE A 12 -5.16 -14.87 5.11
N PRO A 13 -5.89 -14.23 6.04
CA PRO A 13 -7.26 -14.62 6.32
C PRO A 13 -8.11 -14.31 5.08
N ILE A 14 -8.76 -15.34 4.53
CA ILE A 14 -9.72 -15.15 3.44
C ILE A 14 -10.98 -14.54 4.09
N ILE A 15 -11.10 -13.22 4.00
CA ILE A 15 -12.28 -12.52 4.53
C ILE A 15 -13.01 -11.84 3.36
N SER A 16 -14.31 -12.11 3.25
CA SER A 16 -15.25 -11.46 2.30
C SER A 16 -15.61 -10.02 2.72
N THR A 17 -15.07 -9.52 3.83
CA THR A 17 -15.45 -8.23 4.44
C THR A 17 -14.39 -7.14 4.23
N LYS A 18 -14.82 -5.88 4.34
CA LYS A 18 -13.93 -4.70 4.29
C LYS A 18 -12.72 -4.89 5.22
N LEU A 19 -11.52 -4.71 4.68
CA LEU A 19 -10.25 -4.81 5.39
C LEU A 19 -10.27 -3.98 6.68
N CYS A 20 -10.09 -4.61 7.83
CA CYS A 20 -10.05 -3.90 9.09
C CYS A 20 -8.65 -3.30 9.30
N LEU A 21 -8.56 -2.23 10.09
CA LEU A 21 -7.28 -1.60 10.44
C LEU A 21 -6.32 -2.60 11.10
N CYS A 22 -6.85 -3.57 11.85
CA CYS A 22 -6.08 -4.61 12.54
C CYS A 22 -5.35 -5.54 11.56
N ASP A 23 -5.97 -5.89 10.43
CA ASP A 23 -5.35 -6.75 9.41
C ASP A 23 -4.19 -6.05 8.69
N CYS A 24 -4.20 -4.72 8.70
CA CYS A 24 -3.16 -3.89 8.08
C CYS A 24 -2.00 -3.56 9.03
N SER A 25 -2.06 -3.90 10.32
CA SER A 25 -0.98 -3.64 11.27
C SER A 25 0.36 -4.28 10.86
N PRO A 26 0.44 -5.58 10.46
CA PRO A 26 1.71 -6.19 10.10
C PRO A 26 2.34 -5.52 8.87
N LEU A 27 1.52 -4.96 7.97
CA LEU A 27 2.01 -4.20 6.83
C LEU A 27 2.67 -2.89 7.27
N VAL A 28 1.98 -2.14 8.13
CA VAL A 28 2.50 -0.88 8.67
C VAL A 28 3.79 -1.15 9.44
N ASP A 29 3.84 -2.19 10.25
CA ASP A 29 5.03 -2.58 11.01
C ASP A 29 6.19 -2.98 10.11
N LYS A 30 5.94 -3.70 9.02
CA LYS A 30 6.96 -4.05 8.03
C LYS A 30 7.51 -2.82 7.31
N VAL A 31 6.65 -1.87 6.94
CA VAL A 31 7.05 -0.58 6.36
C VAL A 31 7.87 0.22 7.37
N LEU A 32 7.43 0.27 8.62
CA LEU A 32 8.13 0.97 9.69
C LEU A 32 9.50 0.36 9.97
N GLY A 33 9.60 -0.96 10.10
CA GLY A 33 10.86 -1.66 10.32
C GLY A 33 11.89 -1.37 9.23
N ARG A 34 11.44 -1.28 7.97
CA ARG A 34 12.31 -0.84 6.85
C ARG A 34 12.73 0.62 7.00
N LEU A 35 11.84 1.54 7.34
CA LEU A 35 12.17 2.96 7.48
C LEU A 35 13.07 3.26 8.69
N THR A 36 12.88 2.56 9.82
CA THR A 36 13.58 2.83 11.08
C THR A 36 14.87 2.05 11.27
N SER A 37 15.24 1.20 10.30
CA SER A 37 16.50 0.45 10.33
C SER A 37 17.68 1.38 10.59
N ARG A 38 18.60 0.94 11.46
CA ARG A 38 19.76 1.74 11.89
C ARG A 38 20.64 2.17 10.72
N LEU A 39 20.72 1.32 9.69
CA LEU A 39 21.44 1.56 8.44
C LEU A 39 20.89 2.78 7.67
N ASN A 40 19.59 3.05 7.81
CA ASN A 40 18.91 4.08 7.04
C ASN A 40 19.06 5.49 7.66
N ARG A 41 19.69 5.58 8.84
CA ARG A 41 19.94 6.86 9.51
C ARG A 41 20.96 7.70 8.74
N GLY A 42 21.96 7.08 8.11
CA GLY A 42 23.02 7.78 7.37
C GLY A 42 22.73 8.07 5.90
N LEU A 43 21.54 7.72 5.39
CA LEU A 43 21.25 7.85 3.96
C LEU A 43 21.22 9.31 3.49
N SER A 44 21.84 9.53 2.33
CA SER A 44 21.71 10.76 1.55
C SER A 44 20.25 11.00 1.14
N TYR A 45 19.93 12.22 0.74
CA TYR A 45 18.58 12.58 0.29
C TYR A 45 18.08 11.67 -0.85
N THR A 46 18.95 11.40 -1.83
CA THR A 46 18.66 10.50 -2.95
C THR A 46 18.48 9.06 -2.50
N GLY A 47 19.29 8.58 -1.55
CA GLY A 47 19.16 7.25 -0.96
C GLY A 47 17.84 7.06 -0.21
N ARG A 48 17.39 8.08 0.53
CA ARG A 48 16.08 8.07 1.22
C ARG A 48 14.93 8.01 0.22
N LEU A 49 15.00 8.80 -0.84
CA LEU A 49 14.01 8.77 -1.93
C LEU A 49 13.95 7.39 -2.59
N HIS A 50 15.10 6.81 -2.93
CA HIS A 50 15.17 5.49 -3.54
C HIS A 50 14.61 4.40 -2.64
N LEU A 51 14.87 4.48 -1.34
CA LEU A 51 14.31 3.56 -0.35
C LEU A 51 12.78 3.66 -0.30
N ILE A 52 12.21 4.87 -0.33
CA ILE A 52 10.75 5.05 -0.38
C ILE A 52 10.17 4.45 -1.65
N ILE A 53 10.79 4.68 -2.81
CA ILE A 53 10.35 4.10 -4.08
C ILE A 53 10.39 2.56 -4.00
N SER A 54 11.46 1.99 -3.46
CA SER A 54 11.59 0.53 -3.27
C SER A 54 10.49 -0.02 -2.36
N ILE A 55 10.20 0.65 -1.24
CA ILE A 55 9.10 0.27 -0.34
C ILE A 55 7.76 0.38 -1.07
N LEU A 56 7.53 1.44 -1.84
CA LEU A 56 6.30 1.65 -2.59
C LEU A 56 6.06 0.58 -3.66
N SER A 57 7.12 0.13 -4.34
CA SER A 57 7.06 -1.01 -5.27
C SER A 57 6.74 -2.32 -4.54
N SER A 58 7.33 -2.56 -3.37
CA SER A 58 6.99 -3.76 -2.58
C SER A 58 5.56 -3.72 -2.02
N LEU A 59 5.09 -2.53 -1.68
CA LEU A 59 3.70 -2.30 -1.34
C LEU A 59 2.84 -2.65 -2.54
N GLN A 60 3.14 -2.17 -3.77
CA GLN A 60 2.35 -2.46 -4.98
C GLN A 60 2.11 -3.96 -5.18
N VAL A 61 3.13 -4.79 -4.96
CA VAL A 61 2.99 -6.25 -5.04
C VAL A 61 2.00 -6.76 -3.99
N PHE A 62 2.06 -6.25 -2.77
CA PHE A 62 1.09 -6.56 -1.72
C PHE A 62 -0.33 -6.09 -2.09
N TRP A 63 -0.49 -4.86 -2.61
CA TRP A 63 -1.79 -4.34 -3.07
C TRP A 63 -2.42 -5.19 -4.17
N ALA A 64 -1.63 -5.76 -5.08
CA ALA A 64 -2.16 -6.66 -6.10
C ALA A 64 -2.82 -7.91 -5.48
N SER A 65 -2.43 -8.30 -4.26
CA SER A 65 -3.06 -9.38 -3.50
C SER A 65 -4.27 -8.92 -2.68
N TYR A 66 -4.41 -7.63 -2.37
CA TYR A 66 -5.47 -7.08 -1.53
C TYR A 66 -6.33 -6.06 -2.29
N LEU A 67 -7.60 -6.39 -2.54
CA LEU A 67 -8.50 -5.62 -3.41
C LEU A 67 -8.67 -4.14 -3.04
N CYS A 68 -8.50 -3.74 -1.78
CA CYS A 68 -8.61 -2.37 -1.27
C CYS A 68 -7.90 -2.21 0.09
N LEU A 69 -7.05 -1.19 0.30
CA LEU A 69 -6.77 -0.73 1.68
C LEU A 69 -7.63 0.47 2.07
N PRO A 70 -7.91 0.62 3.38
CA PRO A 70 -8.46 1.84 3.94
C PRO A 70 -7.55 3.06 3.74
N ILE A 71 -8.16 4.20 3.38
CA ILE A 71 -7.50 5.51 3.26
C ILE A 71 -6.75 5.89 4.54
N LYS A 72 -7.24 5.44 5.72
CA LYS A 72 -6.59 5.66 7.01
C LYS A 72 -5.16 5.10 7.03
N ILE A 73 -4.95 3.89 6.51
CA ILE A 73 -3.62 3.25 6.46
C ILE A 73 -2.70 4.01 5.51
N LEU A 74 -3.22 4.43 4.36
CA LEU A 74 -2.46 5.26 3.41
C LEU A 74 -1.93 6.53 4.06
N LYS A 75 -2.78 7.25 4.79
CA LYS A 75 -2.39 8.46 5.51
C LYS A 75 -1.33 8.19 6.59
N ILE A 76 -1.40 7.05 7.28
CA ILE A 76 -0.38 6.65 8.27
C ILE A 76 0.97 6.41 7.58
N ILE A 77 0.99 5.63 6.49
CA ILE A 77 2.20 5.34 5.72
C ILE A 77 2.81 6.65 5.17
N GLU A 78 1.97 7.52 4.59
CA GLU A 78 2.40 8.81 4.06
C GLU A 78 3.05 9.69 5.13
N ARG A 79 2.47 9.77 6.34
CA ARG A 79 3.05 10.50 7.47
C ARG A 79 4.43 9.95 7.84
N LYS A 80 4.62 8.64 7.78
CA LYS A 80 5.92 8.01 8.09
C LYS A 80 6.95 8.27 7.00
N PHE A 81 6.57 8.24 5.71
CA PHE A 81 7.46 8.64 4.63
C PHE A 81 7.86 10.12 4.71
N LYS A 82 6.91 11.02 4.99
CA LYS A 82 7.17 12.44 5.26
C LYS A 82 8.19 12.61 6.39
N SER A 83 7.94 11.95 7.53
CA SER A 83 8.83 12.00 8.67
C SER A 83 10.22 11.47 8.31
N PHE A 84 10.33 10.34 7.62
CA PHE A 84 11.61 9.75 7.22
C PHE A 84 12.41 10.66 6.26
N MET A 85 11.76 11.29 5.28
CA MET A 85 12.42 12.23 4.36
C MET A 85 13.03 13.41 5.10
N TRP A 86 12.24 14.04 5.97
CA TRP A 86 12.60 15.32 6.60
C TRP A 86 13.34 15.20 7.94
N LYS A 87 13.39 14.00 8.52
CA LYS A 87 14.11 13.77 9.80
C LYS A 87 15.62 13.82 9.59
N ARG A 88 16.31 14.82 10.17
CA ARG A 88 17.77 14.85 10.24
C ARG A 88 18.29 13.87 11.29
N VAL A 89 19.54 13.43 11.12
CA VAL A 89 20.25 12.49 12.02
C VAL A 89 20.47 13.08 13.41
N LYS A 90 20.59 14.41 13.51
CA LYS A 90 20.78 15.16 14.75
C LYS A 90 19.52 15.98 15.07
N GLY A 91 18.59 15.39 15.83
CA GLY A 91 17.61 16.04 16.71
C GLY A 91 16.62 17.10 16.17
N ASP A 92 17.04 18.00 15.31
CA ASP A 92 16.26 19.14 14.84
C ASP A 92 15.53 18.79 13.54
N SER A 93 14.26 18.39 13.69
CA SER A 93 13.31 18.37 12.59
C SER A 93 12.85 19.81 12.30
N LYS A 94 13.59 20.56 11.48
CA LYS A 94 12.94 21.64 10.73
C LYS A 94 11.88 20.98 9.86
N GLY A 95 10.62 21.38 10.04
CA GLY A 95 9.44 20.75 9.43
C GLY A 95 9.57 20.56 7.90
N ALA A 96 8.67 19.75 7.35
CA ALA A 96 8.63 19.44 5.92
C ALA A 96 8.72 20.73 5.08
N LYS A 97 9.80 20.89 4.31
CA LYS A 97 10.05 22.12 3.55
C LYS A 97 9.16 22.22 2.29
N ILE A 98 8.62 21.09 1.85
CA ILE A 98 7.83 20.94 0.62
C ILE A 98 6.62 20.04 0.94
N SER A 99 5.45 20.37 0.38
CA SER A 99 4.25 19.56 0.56
C SER A 99 4.42 18.21 -0.13
N TRP A 100 3.75 17.17 0.37
CA TRP A 100 3.88 15.83 -0.22
C TRP A 100 3.18 15.69 -1.56
N SER A 101 2.13 16.47 -1.80
CA SER A 101 1.54 16.62 -3.12
C SER A 101 2.56 17.12 -4.14
N ASP A 102 3.36 18.14 -3.80
CA ASP A 102 4.36 18.69 -4.73
C ASP A 102 5.51 17.71 -4.97
N ILE A 103 5.91 16.97 -3.92
CA ILE A 103 6.91 15.87 -4.03
C ILE A 103 6.41 14.77 -4.98
N CYS A 104 5.10 14.51 -4.99
CA CYS A 104 4.50 13.48 -5.81
C CYS A 104 4.32 13.86 -7.28
N LEU A 105 4.51 15.13 -7.64
CA LEU A 105 4.44 15.58 -9.04
C LEU A 105 5.52 14.90 -9.88
N PRO A 106 5.28 14.73 -11.20
CA PRO A 106 6.29 14.22 -12.11
C PRO A 106 7.51 15.17 -12.15
N LYS A 107 8.68 14.61 -12.45
CA LYS A 107 9.94 15.39 -12.53
C LYS A 107 9.87 16.55 -13.51
N LYS A 108 9.05 16.44 -14.55
CA LYS A 108 8.81 17.50 -15.54
C LYS A 108 8.10 18.73 -14.94
N GLU A 109 7.34 18.53 -13.87
CA GLU A 109 6.59 19.58 -13.16
C GLU A 109 7.31 20.02 -11.86
N GLY A 110 8.59 19.67 -11.71
CA GLY A 110 9.40 20.06 -10.54
C GLY A 110 9.23 19.15 -9.31
N GLY A 111 8.44 18.08 -9.41
CA GLY A 111 8.32 17.08 -8.35
C GLY A 111 9.42 16.02 -8.36
N LEU A 112 9.35 15.09 -7.41
CA LEU A 112 10.34 14.01 -7.24
C LEU A 112 9.92 12.71 -7.93
N GLY A 113 8.73 12.67 -8.54
CA GLY A 113 8.19 11.50 -9.23
C GLY A 113 7.77 10.37 -8.30
N ILE A 114 7.52 10.66 -7.02
CA ILE A 114 6.97 9.69 -6.08
C ILE A 114 5.48 9.54 -6.37
N LYS A 115 5.01 8.31 -6.54
CA LYS A 115 3.60 8.05 -6.82
C LYS A 115 2.74 8.38 -5.60
N ASP A 116 1.72 9.23 -5.78
CA ASP A 116 0.73 9.50 -4.73
C ASP A 116 -0.04 8.21 -4.40
N LEU A 117 0.01 7.83 -3.12
CA LEU A 117 -0.60 6.61 -2.60
C LEU A 117 -2.12 6.60 -2.79
N SER A 118 -2.78 7.75 -2.66
CA SER A 118 -4.24 7.86 -2.80
C SER A 118 -4.68 7.64 -4.25
N SER A 119 -4.05 8.35 -5.18
CA SER A 119 -4.28 8.21 -6.62
C SER A 119 -3.95 6.80 -7.10
N TRP A 120 -2.87 6.21 -6.59
CA TRP A 120 -2.49 4.83 -6.89
C TRP A 120 -3.49 3.80 -6.40
N ASN A 121 -3.99 3.96 -5.17
CA ASN A 121 -5.03 3.08 -4.65
C ASN A 121 -6.29 3.11 -5.52
N LYS A 122 -6.73 4.31 -5.94
CA LYS A 122 -7.88 4.44 -6.86
C LYS A 122 -7.63 3.74 -8.20
N ALA A 123 -6.45 3.95 -8.79
CA ALA A 123 -6.10 3.32 -10.06
C ALA A 123 -6.07 1.78 -9.96
N LEU A 124 -5.54 1.24 -8.86
CA LEU A 124 -5.53 -0.20 -8.59
C LEU A 124 -6.95 -0.74 -8.40
N MET A 125 -7.82 -0.03 -7.67
CA MET A 125 -9.23 -0.40 -7.53
C MET A 125 -9.93 -0.49 -8.88
N ILE A 126 -9.74 0.50 -9.75
CA ILE A 126 -10.32 0.51 -11.10
C ILE A 126 -9.76 -0.66 -11.94
N ARG A 127 -8.45 -0.92 -11.85
CA ARG A 127 -7.83 -2.07 -12.55
C ARG A 127 -8.39 -3.40 -12.07
N HIS A 128 -8.60 -3.57 -10.76
CA HIS A 128 -9.21 -4.77 -10.21
C HIS A 128 -10.66 -4.92 -10.63
N LEU A 129 -11.44 -3.82 -10.61
CA LEU A 129 -12.81 -3.82 -11.11
C LEU A 129 -12.87 -4.19 -12.59
N TRP A 130 -11.95 -3.66 -13.39
CA TRP A 130 -11.82 -4.02 -14.81
C TRP A 130 -11.54 -5.51 -15.00
N ILE A 131 -10.59 -6.07 -14.25
CA ILE A 131 -10.28 -7.51 -14.28
C ILE A 131 -11.47 -8.36 -13.83
N LEU A 132 -12.29 -7.86 -12.91
CA LEU A 132 -13.48 -8.55 -12.43
C LEU A 132 -14.61 -8.55 -13.48
N ILE A 133 -14.81 -7.44 -14.18
CA ILE A 133 -15.89 -7.28 -15.17
C ILE A 133 -15.51 -7.90 -16.52
N TYR A 134 -14.26 -7.72 -16.95
CA TYR A 134 -13.79 -8.06 -18.30
C TYR A 134 -12.74 -9.18 -18.31
N GLY A 135 -12.38 -9.74 -17.16
CA GLY A 135 -11.47 -10.87 -17.07
C GLY A 135 -12.13 -12.12 -17.65
N THR A 136 -11.91 -12.36 -18.94
CA THR A 136 -12.20 -13.62 -19.59
C THR A 136 -11.36 -14.73 -18.95
N ASN A 137 -12.01 -15.77 -18.39
CA ASN A 137 -11.41 -17.00 -17.87
C ASN A 137 -10.60 -16.92 -16.56
N ASN A 138 -11.10 -16.21 -15.55
CA ASN A 138 -10.66 -16.36 -14.17
C ASN A 138 -11.68 -17.20 -13.37
N LEU A 139 -11.21 -18.04 -12.44
CA LEU A 139 -12.03 -18.98 -11.63
C LEU A 139 -13.34 -18.38 -11.06
N TRP A 140 -13.38 -17.07 -10.87
CA TRP A 140 -14.55 -16.30 -10.41
C TRP A 140 -15.72 -16.27 -11.40
N SER A 141 -15.47 -16.28 -12.72
CA SER A 141 -16.53 -16.34 -13.72
C SER A 141 -17.27 -17.68 -13.74
N SER A 142 -16.65 -18.74 -13.20
CA SER A 142 -17.27 -20.07 -13.03
C SER A 142 -18.15 -20.18 -11.77
N TRP A 143 -17.95 -19.32 -10.77
CA TRP A 143 -18.72 -19.34 -9.51
C TRP A 143 -20.04 -18.57 -9.59
N ILE A 144 -20.12 -17.52 -10.43
CA ILE A 144 -21.30 -16.67 -10.57
C ILE A 144 -22.54 -17.42 -11.11
N PRO A 145 -22.43 -18.38 -12.07
CA PRO A 145 -23.56 -19.17 -12.51
C PRO A 145 -24.16 -20.08 -11.42
N PHE A 146 -23.36 -20.52 -10.45
CA PHE A 146 -23.82 -21.43 -9.39
C PHE A 146 -24.72 -20.73 -8.35
N LEU A 147 -24.56 -19.41 -8.18
CA LEU A 147 -25.38 -18.61 -7.25
C LEU A 147 -26.76 -18.26 -7.84
N ASN A 148 -26.88 -18.20 -9.17
CA ASN A 148 -28.11 -17.83 -9.87
C ASN A 148 -29.08 -19.00 -10.08
N LEU A 149 -28.70 -20.20 -9.64
CA LEU A 149 -29.51 -21.43 -9.69
C LEU A 149 -30.11 -21.79 -8.32
N LEU A 150 -29.81 -21.00 -7.29
CA LEU A 150 -30.24 -21.17 -5.90
C LEU A 150 -31.15 -20.04 -5.40
N ILE A 151 -31.57 -19.15 -6.31
CA ILE A 151 -32.63 -18.14 -6.17
C ILE A 151 -33.72 -18.53 -7.16
#